data_AF-A0A5M8RT61-F1
#
_entry.id   AF-A0A5M8RT61-F1
#
_cell.length_a   1.000
_cell.length_b   1.000
_cell.length_c   1.000
_cell.angle_alpha   90.00
_cell.angle_beta   90.00
_cell.angle_gamma   90.00
#
_symmetry.space_group_name_H-M   'P 1'
#
loop_
_entity.id
_entity.type
_entity.pdbx_description
1 polymer ?
#
loop_
_entity_poly.entity_id
_entity_poly.type
_entity_poly.pdbx_seq_one_letter_code
_entity_poly.pdbx_strand_id
1 'polypeptide(L)' 'MNLRNEDIEKLLESFTPMIKNKLRNTSYQERDDLEQELKMKICEKADMLLCQDVPGFWEFITNILENL' A
#
# COMPACT_ATOMS: atom_id res chain seq x y z
N MET A 1 9.71 8.76 10.85
CA MET A 1 10.92 7.92 10.70
C MET A 1 11.56 8.27 9.37
N ASN A 2 12.86 8.10 9.18
CA ASN A 2 13.46 8.29 7.86
C ASN A 2 13.28 6.97 7.09
N LEU A 3 12.22 6.86 6.27
CA LEU A 3 12.03 5.70 5.42
C LEU A 3 13.20 5.57 4.45
N ARG A 4 13.76 4.38 4.32
CA ARG A 4 14.79 4.13 3.32
C ARG A 4 14.12 3.97 1.97
N ASN A 5 14.71 4.54 0.93
CA ASN A 5 14.20 4.41 -0.44
C ASN A 5 13.96 2.93 -0.83
N GLU A 6 14.81 2.02 -0.38
CA GLU A 6 14.67 0.58 -0.59
C GLU A 6 13.35 -0.02 -0.05
N ASP A 7 12.85 0.50 1.08
CA ASP A 7 11.61 0.01 1.69
C ASP A 7 10.40 0.50 0.89
N ILE A 8 10.47 1.72 0.35
CA ILE A 8 9.45 2.29 -0.55
C ILE A 8 9.45 1.55 -1.90
N GLU A 9 10.63 1.25 -2.45
CA GLU A 9 10.75 0.48 -3.69
C GLU A 9 10.14 -0.92 -3.55
N LYS A 10 10.44 -1.64 -2.47
CA LYS A 10 9.82 -2.94 -2.16
C LYS A 10 8.31 -2.85 -2.00
N LEU A 11 7.83 -1.77 -1.37
CA LEU A 11 6.39 -1.50 -1.24
C LEU A 11 5.76 -1.35 -2.64
N LEU A 12 6.33 -0.51 -3.51
CA LEU A 12 5.84 -0.33 -4.87
C LEU A 12 5.87 -1.63 -5.69
N GLU A 13 6.93 -2.44 -5.56
CA GLU A 13 7.00 -3.76 -6.19
C GLU A 13 5.87 -4.68 -5.71
N SER A 14 5.58 -4.70 -4.41
CA SER A 14 4.50 -5.52 -3.84
C SER A 14 3.11 -5.13 -4.37
N PHE A 15 2.89 -3.84 -4.66
CA PHE A 15 1.63 -3.33 -5.22
C PHE A 15 1.53 -3.45 -6.75
N THR A 16 2.65 -3.66 -7.45
CA THR A 16 2.71 -3.69 -8.91
C THR A 16 1.73 -4.68 -9.56
N PRO A 17 1.57 -5.93 -9.07
CA PRO A 17 0.57 -6.86 -9.63
C PRO A 17 -0.86 -6.30 -9.56
N MET A 18 -1.18 -5.64 -8.45
CA MET A 18 -2.51 -5.08 -8.20
C MET A 18 -2.77 -3.86 -9.09
N ILE A 19 -1.78 -2.96 -9.21
CA ILE A 19 -1.82 -1.80 -10.12
C ILE A 19 -2.05 -2.27 -11.56
N LYS A 20 -1.22 -3.19 -12.07
CA LYS A 20 -1.34 -3.73 -13.43
C LYS A 20 -2.70 -4.34 -13.71
N ASN A 21 -3.28 -5.03 -12.72
CA ASN A 21 -4.61 -5.60 -12.87
C ASN A 21 -5.69 -4.52 -13.02
N LYS A 22 -5.59 -3.42 -12.26
CA LYS A 22 -6.54 -2.30 -12.33
C LYS A 22 -6.41 -1.51 -13.62
N LEU A 23 -5.20 -1.27 -14.12
CA LEU A 23 -4.94 -0.55 -15.37
C LEU A 23 -5.56 -1.22 -16.60
N ARG A 24 -5.80 -2.54 -16.57
CA ARG A 24 -6.49 -3.25 -17.66
C ARG A 24 -7.90 -2.74 -17.91
N ASN A 25 -8.54 -2.16 -16.90
CA ASN A 25 -9.89 -1.58 -17.01
C ASN A 25 -9.88 -0.11 -17.47
N THR A 26 -8.70 0.46 -17.70
CA THR A 26 -8.51 1.85 -18.14
C THR A 26 -8.15 1.90 -19.63
N SER A 27 -8.52 3.00 -20.29
CA SER A 27 -8.15 3.26 -21.68
C SER A 27 -6.62 3.29 -21.82
N TYR A 28 -6.09 2.84 -22.96
CA TYR A 28 -4.64 2.74 -23.14
C TYR A 28 -3.91 4.08 -22.97
N GLN A 29 -4.55 5.18 -23.40
CA GLN A 29 -3.99 6.53 -23.35
C GLN A 29 -3.82 7.05 -21.91
N GLU A 30 -4.69 6.61 -20.99
CA GLU A 30 -4.68 7.08 -19.58
C GLU A 30 -3.90 6.14 -18.65
N ARG A 31 -3.42 4.98 -19.15
CA ARG A 31 -2.79 3.95 -18.30
C ARG A 31 -1.50 4.43 -17.64
N ASP A 32 -0.63 5.10 -18.39
CA ASP A 32 0.67 5.54 -17.89
C ASP A 32 0.49 6.62 -16.82
N ASP A 33 -0.40 7.58 -17.05
CA ASP A 33 -0.73 8.64 -16.10
C ASP A 33 -1.36 8.07 -14.82
N LEU A 34 -2.33 7.17 -14.96
CA LEU A 34 -2.99 6.52 -13.83
C LEU A 34 -2.01 5.63 -13.04
N GLU A 35 -1.10 4.94 -13.72
CA GLU A 35 -0.04 4.16 -13.06
C GLU A 35 0.81 5.04 -12.16
N GLN A 36 1.22 6.20 -12.67
CA GLN A 36 2.04 7.14 -11.91
C GLN A 36 1.27 7.77 -10.75
N GLU A 37 0.01 8.14 -10.95
CA GLU A 37 -0.83 8.68 -9.87
C GLU A 37 -0.98 7.67 -8.72
N LEU A 38 -1.22 6.39 -9.05
CA LEU A 38 -1.31 5.32 -8.05
C LEU A 38 0.00 5.12 -7.29
N LYS A 39 1.14 5.13 -7.99
CA LYS A 39 2.46 5.03 -7.36
C LYS A 39 2.74 6.21 -6.43
N MET A 40 2.43 7.44 -6.85
CA MET A 40 2.56 8.63 -6.00
C MET A 40 1.72 8.53 -4.73
N LYS A 41 0.45 8.12 -4.83
CA LYS A 41 -0.41 7.93 -3.66
C LYS A 41 0.13 6.86 -2.69
N ILE A 42 0.74 5.79 -3.20
CA ILE A 42 1.40 4.78 -2.35
C ILE A 42 2.59 5.39 -1.62
N CYS A 43 3.44 6.16 -2.32
CA CYS A 43 4.57 6.86 -1.69
C CYS A 43 4.11 7.85 -0.61
N GLU A 44 3.07 8.65 -0.87
CA GLU A 44 2.48 9.57 0.11
C GLU A 44 1.96 8.86 1.37
N LYS A 45 1.55 7.59 1.23
CA LYS A 45 1.05 6.75 2.32
C LYS A 45 2.09 5.76 2.83
N ALA A 46 3.33 5.78 2.33
CA ALA A 46 4.33 4.77 2.65
C ALA A 46 4.67 4.75 4.15
N ASP A 47 4.76 5.91 4.80
CA ASP A 47 4.97 6.00 6.25
C ASP A 47 3.87 5.27 7.03
N MET A 48 2.61 5.50 6.64
CA MET A 48 1.49 4.79 7.23
C MET A 48 1.59 3.30 6.95
N LEU A 49 1.82 2.89 5.71
CA LEU A 49 1.81 1.48 5.32
C LEU A 49 2.97 0.66 5.91
N LEU A 50 4.13 1.27 6.11
CA LEU A 50 5.35 0.60 6.58
C LEU A 50 5.55 0.70 8.09
N CYS A 51 5.01 1.74 8.73
CA CYS A 51 5.24 2.01 10.15
C CYS A 51 3.96 1.97 10.98
N GLN A 52 2.84 1.47 10.43
CA GLN A 52 1.64 1.26 11.24
C GLN A 52 1.91 0.20 12.29
N ASP A 53 1.76 0.57 13.56
CA ASP A 53 1.63 -0.39 14.64
C ASP A 53 0.22 -0.98 14.55
N VAL A 54 0.11 -2.14 13.93
CA VAL A 54 -1.15 -2.88 13.79
C VAL A 54 -1.11 -4.11 14.68
N PRO A 55 -2.23 -4.41 15.36
CA PRO A 55 -2.28 -5.59 16.21
C PRO A 55 -2.02 -6.84 15.36
N GLY A 56 -1.17 -7.72 15.87
CA GLY A 56 -1.03 -9.06 15.32
C GLY A 56 -2.37 -9.81 15.38
N PHE A 57 -2.50 -10.91 14.64
CA PHE A 57 -3.77 -11.66 14.56
C PHE A 57 -4.38 -11.96 15.95
N TRP A 58 -3.56 -12.44 16.90
CA TRP A 58 -4.03 -12.75 18.25
C TRP A 58 -4.32 -11.51 19.09
N GLU A 59 -3.49 -10.47 19.00
CA GLU A 59 -3.73 -9.19 19.67
C GLU A 59 -5.05 -8.56 19.19
N PHE A 60 -5.35 -8.69 17.90
CA PHE A 60 -6.60 -8.22 17.32
C PHE A 60 -7.81 -8.98 17.91
N ILE A 61 -7.73 -10.32 18.02
CA ILE A 61 -8.79 -11.13 18.62
C ILE A 61 -8.97 -10.80 20.10
N THR A 62 -7.89 -10.67 20.87
CA THR A 62 -7.94 -10.27 22.28
C THR A 62 -8.60 -8.90 22.43
N ASN A 63 -8.16 -7.91 21.65
CA ASN A 63 -8.75 -6.57 21.67
C ASN A 63 -10.25 -6.60 21.35
N ILE A 64 -10.71 -7.43 20.40
CA ILE A 64 -12.15 -7.56 20.12
C ILE A 64 -12.90 -8.14 21.31
N LEU A 65 -12.36 -9.19 21.94
CA LEU A 65 -13.00 -9.88 23.05
C LEU A 65 -13.04 -9.03 24.33
N GLU A 66 -12.05 -8.17 24.55
CA GLU A 66 -12.00 -7.24 25.69
C GLU A 66 -12.93 -6.01 25.53
N ASN A 67 -13.32 -5.67 24.31
CA ASN A 67 -14.24 -4.57 24.01
C ASN A 67 -15.72 -5.01 23.85
N LEU A 68 -16.02 -6.27 24.19
CA LEU A 68 -17.37 -6.87 24.24
C LEU A 68 -17.85 -7.02 25.68
#